data_AF-A0A1S8S4J0-F1
#
_entry.id   AF-A0A1S8S4J0-F1
#
_cell.length_a   1.000
_cell.length_b   1.000
_cell.length_c   1.000
_cell.angle_alpha   90.00
_cell.angle_beta   90.00
_cell.angle_gamma   90.00
#
_symmetry.space_group_name_H-M   'P 1'
#
loop_
_entity.id
_entity.type
_entity.pdbx_description
1 polymer ?
#
loop_
_entity_poly.entity_id
_entity_poly.type
_entity_poly.pdbx_seq_one_letter_code
_entity_poly.pdbx_strand_id
1 'polypeptide(L)' 'MSRRGNCWDNAPKESFFGNLKDETYLKDCETFEKLVKEIDDYMIYHNNYRCQWNLKKMTPIQYRNHLLNVA' A
#
# COMPACT_ATOMS: atom_id res chain seq x y z
N MET A 1 24.86 7.52 -15.63
CA MET A 1 23.72 8.42 -15.35
C MET A 1 22.50 7.58 -15.01
N SER A 2 21.80 7.86 -13.91
CA SER A 2 20.52 7.23 -13.58
C SER A 2 19.52 7.48 -14.72
N ARG A 3 18.74 6.46 -15.10
CA ARG A 3 17.61 6.63 -16.02
C ARG A 3 16.66 7.69 -15.46
N ARG A 4 16.07 8.51 -16.32
CA ARG A 4 14.99 9.45 -15.93
C ARG A 4 13.86 8.66 -15.27
N GLY A 5 13.38 9.15 -14.13
CA GLY A 5 12.29 8.51 -13.39
C GLY A 5 11.03 8.42 -14.22
N ASN A 6 10.36 7.27 -14.18
CA ASN A 6 9.07 7.04 -14.80
C ASN A 6 7.95 7.32 -13.77
N CYS A 7 6.98 8.15 -14.14
CA CYS A 7 5.85 8.47 -13.25
C CYS A 7 5.02 7.23 -12.90
N TRP A 8 4.90 6.27 -13.82
CA TRP A 8 4.16 5.02 -13.60
C TRP A 8 4.78 4.15 -12.51
N ASP A 9 6.11 4.19 -12.34
CA ASP A 9 6.79 3.42 -11.29
C ASP A 9 6.59 4.07 -9.91
N ASN A 10 6.29 5.37 -9.88
CA ASN A 10 6.14 6.13 -8.65
C ASN A 10 4.69 6.24 -8.18
N ALA A 11 3.74 6.34 -9.10
CA ALA A 11 2.33 6.58 -8.80
C ALA A 11 1.72 5.57 -7.79
N PRO A 12 2.00 4.25 -7.86
CA PRO A 12 1.49 3.31 -6.87
C PRO A 12 2.04 3.58 -5.45
N LYS A 13 3.31 3.96 -5.33
CA LYS A 13 3.95 4.27 -4.05
C LYS A 13 3.37 5.55 -3.46
N GLU A 14 3.23 6.60 -4.27
CA GLU A 14 2.62 7.86 -3.82
C GLU A 14 1.19 7.66 -3.37
N SER A 15 0.40 6.87 -4.12
CA SER A 15 -0.97 6.53 -3.73
C SER A 15 -0.99 5.77 -2.41
N PHE A 16 -0.11 4.78 -2.22
CA PHE A 16 0.00 4.06 -0.95
C PHE A 16 0.30 5.00 0.22
N PHE A 17 1.33 5.84 0.11
CA PHE A 17 1.71 6.76 1.19
C PHE A 17 0.70 7.87 1.44
N GLY A 18 -0.07 8.29 0.42
CA GLY A 18 -1.21 9.19 0.61
C GLY A 18 -2.29 8.53 1.47
N ASN A 19 -2.77 7.36 1.06
CA ASN A 19 -3.79 6.62 1.81
C ASN A 19 -3.32 6.26 3.23
N LEU A 20 -2.06 5.82 3.40
CA LEU A 20 -1.48 5.53 4.72
C LEU A 20 -1.64 6.73 5.66
N LYS A 21 -1.26 7.93 5.22
CA LYS A 21 -1.31 9.13 6.07
C LYS A 21 -2.73 9.59 6.38
N ASP A 22 -3.68 9.35 5.48
CA ASP A 22 -5.07 9.74 5.64
C ASP A 22 -5.85 8.73 6.50
N GLU A 23 -5.48 7.44 6.44
CA GLU A 23 -6.21 6.34 7.06
C GLU A 23 -5.58 5.85 8.39
N THR A 24 -4.43 6.37 8.82
CA THR A 24 -3.75 5.99 10.07
C THR A 24 -3.51 7.17 11.02
N TYR A 25 -3.34 6.86 12.30
CA TYR A 25 -3.16 7.85 13.37
C TYR A 25 -1.70 7.97 13.83
N LEU A 26 -0.79 8.13 12.86
CA LEU A 26 0.66 8.12 13.14
C LEU A 26 1.11 9.21 14.14
N LYS A 27 0.38 10.33 14.21
CA LYS A 27 0.71 11.45 15.12
C LYS A 27 0.44 11.12 16.59
N ASP A 28 -0.44 10.16 16.86
CA ASP A 28 -0.82 9.75 18.21
C ASP A 28 0.11 8.64 18.75
N CYS A 29 1.07 8.19 17.93
CA CYS A 29 2.06 7.20 18.32
C CYS A 29 3.17 7.84 19.17
N GLU A 30 3.13 7.61 20.48
CA GLU A 30 4.10 8.14 21.44
C GLU A 30 5.43 7.37 21.49
N THR A 31 5.43 6.10 21.04
CA THR A 31 6.63 5.25 21.03
C THR A 31 6.92 4.73 19.64
N PHE A 32 8.19 4.41 19.41
CA PHE A 32 8.61 3.79 18.16
C PHE A 32 7.92 2.43 17.95
N GLU A 33 7.72 1.61 18.99
CA GLU A 33 7.03 0.34 18.82
C GLU A 33 5.56 0.52 18.41
N LYS A 34 4.86 1.51 18.99
CA LYS A 34 3.48 1.83 18.58
C LYS A 34 3.43 2.27 17.11
N LEU A 35 4.38 3.11 16.68
CA LEU A 35 4.46 3.56 15.29
C LEU A 35 4.70 2.40 14.32
N VAL A 36 5.66 1.52 14.63
CA VAL A 36 5.95 0.34 13.80
C VAL A 36 4.72 -0.55 13.70
N LYS A 37 4.05 -0.81 14.84
CA LYS A 37 2.85 -1.62 14.88
C LYS A 37 1.71 -1.04 14.02
N GLU A 38 1.44 0.26 14.14
CA GLU A 38 0.41 0.94 13.34
C GLU A 38 0.68 0.81 11.83
N ILE A 39 1.94 0.97 11.43
CA ILE A 39 2.35 0.83 10.02
C ILE A 39 2.19 -0.63 9.56
N ASP A 40 2.63 -1.60 10.36
CA ASP A 40 2.51 -3.04 10.05
C ASP A 40 1.04 -3.46 9.92
N ASP A 41 0.20 -3.06 10.88
CA ASP A 41 -1.24 -3.32 10.88
C ASP A 41 -1.90 -2.70 9.63
N TYR A 42 -1.53 -1.47 9.28
CA TYR A 42 -2.02 -0.84 8.04
C TYR A 42 -1.53 -1.56 6.78
N MET A 43 -0.28 -2.00 6.73
CA MET A 43 0.26 -2.75 5.59
C MET A 43 -0.49 -4.07 5.40
N ILE A 44 -0.81 -4.77 6.49
CA ILE A 44 -1.64 -5.98 6.45
C ILE A 44 -3.04 -5.64 5.92
N TYR A 45 -3.67 -4.59 6.46
CA TYR A 45 -4.97 -4.10 6.03
C TYR A 45 -5.00 -3.79 4.52
N HIS A 46 -4.08 -2.95 4.06
CA HIS A 46 -4.00 -2.48 2.69
C HIS A 46 -3.82 -3.63 1.70
N ASN A 47 -2.96 -4.60 2.02
CA ASN A 47 -2.63 -5.68 1.10
C ASN A 47 -3.66 -6.83 1.08
N ASN A 48 -4.31 -7.11 2.21
CA ASN A 48 -5.16 -8.29 2.38
C ASN A 48 -6.65 -7.97 2.39
N TYR A 49 -7.06 -6.76 2.75
CA TYR A 49 -8.46 -6.44 3.04
C TYR A 49 -9.00 -5.24 2.26
N ARG A 50 -8.14 -4.31 1.82
CA ARG A 50 -8.56 -3.11 1.07
C ARG A 50 -8.75 -3.42 -0.43
N CYS A 51 -10.00 -3.61 -0.85
CA CYS A 51 -10.33 -3.76 -2.27
C CYS A 51 -10.20 -2.43 -3.02
N GLN A 52 -9.64 -2.46 -4.24
CA GLN A 52 -9.41 -1.27 -5.04
C GLN A 52 -10.17 -1.34 -6.37
N TRP A 53 -10.84 -0.24 -6.75
CA TRP A 53 -11.59 -0.16 -8.01
C TRP A 53 -10.72 -0.43 -9.23
N ASN A 54 -9.51 0.13 -9.25
CA ASN A 54 -8.55 -0.05 -10.34
C ASN A 54 -7.99 -1.49 -10.41
N LEU A 55 -8.15 -2.29 -9.35
CA LEU A 55 -7.77 -3.70 -9.28
C LEU A 55 -8.96 -4.63 -9.49
N LYS A 56 -9.99 -4.20 -10.24
CA LYS A 56 -11.23 -4.97 -10.45
C LYS A 56 -11.91 -5.38 -9.14
N LYS A 57 -11.86 -4.50 -8.12
CA LYS A 57 -12.35 -4.76 -6.75
C LYS A 57 -11.66 -5.91 -6.00
N MET A 58 -10.45 -6.28 -6.41
CA MET A 58 -9.58 -7.18 -5.65
C MET A 58 -8.68 -6.41 -4.70
N THR A 59 -8.18 -7.11 -3.69
CA THR A 59 -7.07 -6.62 -2.86
C THR A 59 -5.74 -6.73 -3.61
N PRO A 60 -4.70 -6.00 -3.23
CA PRO A 60 -3.38 -6.09 -3.88
C PRO A 60 -2.85 -7.52 -3.98
N ILE A 61 -2.98 -8.33 -2.92
CA ILE A 61 -2.55 -9.74 -2.93
C ILE A 61 -3.42 -10.58 -3.86
N GLN A 62 -4.73 -10.41 -3.83
CA GLN A 62 -5.63 -11.12 -4.73
C GLN A 62 -5.32 -10.80 -6.19
N TYR A 63 -5.10 -9.53 -6.51
CA TYR A 63 -4.75 -9.10 -7.86
C TYR A 63 -3.42 -9.68 -8.32
N ARG A 64 -2.39 -9.66 -7.46
CA ARG A 64 -1.09 -10.30 -7.74
C ARG A 64 -1.25 -11.79 -8.04
N ASN A 65 -1.98 -12.52 -7.20
CA ASN A 65 -2.19 -13.95 -7.38
C ASN A 65 -3.01 -14.26 -8.64
N HIS A 66 -4.02 -13.43 -8.95
CA HIS A 66 -4.77 -13.54 -10.20
C HIS A 66 -3.85 -13.41 -11.42
N LEU A 67 -2.95 -12.43 -11.43
CA LEU A 67 -1.98 -12.29 -12.53
C LEU A 67 -1.01 -13.47 -12.65
N LEU A 68 -0.54 -14.01 -11.53
CA LEU A 68 0.36 -15.17 -11.51
C LEU A 68 -0.32 -16.45 -11.99
N ASN A 69 -1.62 -16.62 -11.73
CA ASN A 69 -2.38 -17.79 -12.18
C ASN A 69 -2.82 -17.70 -13.65
N VAL A 70 -2.80 -16.49 -14.24
CA VAL A 70 -3.16 -16.24 -15.64
C VAL A 70 -1.93 -16.23 -16.56
N ALA A 71 -0.72 -16.09 -15.99
CA ALA A 71 0.56 -16.19 -16.68
C ALA A 71 0.95 -17.65 -16.96
#